data_AF-A0A330HYW8-F1
#
_entry.id   AF-A0A330HYW8-F1
#
_cell.length_a   1.000
_cell.length_b   1.000
_cell.length_c   1.000
_cell.angle_alpha   90.00
_cell.angle_beta   90.00
_cell.angle_gamma   90.00
#
_symmetry.space_group_name_H-M   'P 1'
#
loop_
_entity.id
_entity.type
_entity.pdbx_description
1 polymer ?
#
loop_
_entity_poly.entity_id
_entity_poly.type
_entity_poly.pdbx_seq_one_letter_code
_entity_poly.pdbx_strand_id
1 'polypeptide(L)'
;MPMIALLSSKMNRPLTMIAAAAAAALLGSASVGAEEVRQVLPGGQAPAQPADVTREKEPVQPAALAAGKAPDESEVQRFCSNIADAARDRRYALQAEELKQLQAGIDERMKALEAKKAEYEEWLKRREVFLARAEDGVVKIYAGMKPDAAAERLAMVNAELAAAILMKLDSRKAGVILNEMDQKAAATLTGIMASAARRVDPS
;
A
#
# COMPACT_ATOMS: atom_id res chain seq x y z
N MET A 1 -41.70 25.86 -25.56
CA MET A 1 -42.30 25.26 -26.78
C MET A 1 -41.35 25.60 -27.92
N PRO A 2 -40.91 24.69 -28.81
CA PRO A 2 -41.38 23.33 -29.14
C PRO A 2 -40.56 22.24 -28.39
N MET A 3 -40.97 21.00 -28.10
CA MET A 3 -41.75 19.92 -28.75
C MET A 3 -40.98 19.00 -29.73
N ILE A 4 -40.66 17.80 -29.20
CA ILE A 4 -40.86 16.43 -29.73
C ILE A 4 -39.89 15.88 -30.81
N ALA A 5 -39.11 14.85 -30.41
CA ALA A 5 -39.10 13.47 -30.94
C ALA A 5 -38.10 12.64 -30.08
N LEU A 6 -38.46 11.69 -29.20
CA LEU A 6 -39.05 10.36 -29.37
C LEU A 6 -38.30 9.43 -30.34
N LEU A 7 -37.44 8.56 -29.79
CA LEU A 7 -37.05 7.21 -30.25
C LEU A 7 -36.22 6.59 -29.09
N SER A 8 -36.75 5.78 -28.16
CA SER A 8 -37.34 4.44 -28.22
C SER A 8 -36.43 3.33 -28.78
N SER A 9 -35.91 2.51 -27.85
CA SER A 9 -36.02 1.03 -27.84
C SER A 9 -34.72 0.21 -27.84
N LYS A 10 -34.55 -0.51 -26.71
CA LYS A 10 -34.09 -1.91 -26.52
C LYS A 10 -32.71 -2.33 -27.08
N MET A 11 -31.87 -2.87 -26.18
CA MET A 11 -31.83 -4.34 -25.97
C MET A 11 -31.04 -4.69 -24.71
N ASN A 12 -31.69 -5.44 -23.81
CA ASN A 12 -31.12 -6.09 -22.64
C ASN A 12 -31.00 -7.58 -22.98
N ARG A 13 -29.84 -8.22 -22.78
CA ARG A 13 -29.71 -9.69 -22.84
C ARG A 13 -28.66 -10.18 -21.83
N PRO A 14 -29.05 -11.02 -20.84
CA PRO A 14 -28.11 -11.78 -20.03
C PRO A 14 -27.81 -13.12 -20.73
N LEU A 15 -26.54 -13.53 -20.79
CA LEU A 15 -26.17 -14.86 -21.27
C LEU A 15 -25.57 -15.69 -20.14
N THR A 16 -26.06 -16.92 -20.10
CA THR A 16 -25.98 -17.99 -19.12
C THR A 16 -24.65 -18.74 -19.07
N MET A 17 -24.29 -19.16 -17.85
CA MET A 17 -23.72 -20.46 -17.44
C MET A 17 -23.17 -21.38 -18.55
N ILE A 18 -21.88 -21.70 -18.47
CA ILE A 18 -21.33 -22.98 -18.97
C ILE A 18 -20.50 -23.60 -17.84
N ALA A 19 -21.04 -24.67 -17.26
CA ALA A 19 -20.32 -25.64 -16.46
C ALA A 19 -19.73 -26.70 -17.40
N ALA A 20 -18.46 -27.01 -17.25
CA ALA A 20 -17.84 -28.18 -17.88
C ALA A 20 -17.04 -28.94 -16.82
N ALA A 21 -17.54 -30.11 -16.47
CA ALA A 21 -16.92 -31.10 -15.62
C ALA A 21 -15.85 -31.88 -16.40
N ALA A 22 -14.69 -32.13 -15.79
CA ALA A 22 -13.77 -33.17 -16.25
C ALA A 22 -12.94 -33.74 -15.08
N ALA A 23 -13.32 -34.97 -14.70
CA ALA A 23 -12.55 -36.09 -14.16
C ALA A 23 -11.36 -35.82 -13.20
N ALA A 24 -11.57 -36.08 -11.91
CA ALA A 24 -10.51 -36.38 -10.96
C ALA A 24 -10.37 -37.91 -10.81
N ALA A 25 -9.37 -38.49 -11.48
CA ALA A 25 -8.89 -39.84 -11.20
C ALA A 25 -7.76 -39.75 -10.17
N LEU A 26 -8.00 -40.35 -9.01
CA LEU A 26 -7.02 -40.55 -7.94
C LEU A 26 -5.99 -41.60 -8.36
N LEU A 27 -4.72 -41.22 -8.43
CA LEU A 27 -3.58 -42.12 -8.20
C LEU A 27 -2.42 -41.27 -7.67
N GLY A 28 -2.11 -41.48 -6.39
CA GLY A 28 -0.96 -40.88 -5.74
C GLY A 28 0.35 -41.48 -6.23
N SER A 29 1.36 -40.62 -6.35
CA SER A 29 2.77 -41.00 -6.30
C SER A 29 3.51 -39.86 -5.62
N ALA A 30 3.88 -40.10 -4.37
CA ALA A 30 4.74 -39.21 -3.61
C ALA A 30 6.12 -39.13 -4.28
N SER A 31 6.57 -37.92 -4.59
CA SER A 31 8.00 -37.63 -4.64
C SER A 31 8.23 -36.35 -3.85
N VAL A 32 9.02 -36.50 -2.79
CA VAL A 32 9.49 -35.45 -1.90
C VAL A 32 10.39 -34.52 -2.72
N GLY A 33 9.96 -33.28 -2.91
CA GLY A 33 10.76 -32.20 -3.47
C GLY A 33 10.69 -31.01 -2.53
N ALA A 34 11.85 -30.56 -2.06
CA ALA A 34 12.03 -29.51 -1.07
C ALA A 34 11.34 -28.19 -1.48
N GLU A 35 10.60 -27.61 -0.54
CA GLU A 35 9.87 -26.36 -0.69
C GLU A 35 10.82 -25.16 -0.47
N GLU A 36 11.33 -24.59 -1.56
CA GLU A 36 11.96 -23.26 -1.55
C GLU A 36 10.84 -22.21 -1.67
N VAL A 37 10.49 -21.58 -0.54
CA VAL A 37 9.50 -20.50 -0.48
C VAL A 37 10.05 -19.25 -1.18
N ARG A 38 9.67 -19.05 -2.45
CA ARG A 38 9.92 -17.80 -3.18
C ARG A 38 8.81 -16.78 -2.95
N GLN A 39 9.12 -15.74 -2.18
CA GLN A 39 8.30 -14.54 -2.07
C GLN A 39 8.42 -13.72 -3.38
N VAL A 40 7.38 -13.74 -4.21
CA VAL A 40 7.31 -12.95 -5.44
C VAL A 40 6.63 -11.61 -5.15
N LEU A 41 7.39 -10.52 -5.23
CA LEU A 41 6.87 -9.15 -5.23
C LEU A 41 6.30 -8.82 -6.62
N PRO A 42 5.07 -8.29 -6.76
CA PRO A 42 4.51 -7.99 -8.08
C PRO A 42 5.20 -6.76 -8.66
N GLY A 43 5.98 -6.96 -9.74
CA GLY A 43 6.55 -5.87 -10.57
C GLY A 43 8.06 -5.85 -10.73
N GLY A 44 8.82 -6.77 -10.13
CA GLY A 44 10.26 -6.90 -10.39
C GLY A 44 10.53 -7.75 -11.64
N GLN A 45 11.28 -7.21 -12.61
CA GLN A 45 11.84 -8.03 -13.69
C GLN A 45 12.68 -9.16 -13.09
N ALA A 46 12.46 -10.38 -13.58
CA ALA A 46 13.27 -11.54 -13.20
C ALA A 46 14.76 -11.21 -13.40
N PRO A 47 15.65 -11.60 -12.46
CA PRO A 47 17.08 -11.37 -12.64
C PRO A 47 17.50 -11.99 -13.97
N ALA A 48 18.04 -11.16 -14.85
CA ALA A 48 18.69 -11.64 -16.06
C ALA A 48 19.70 -12.69 -15.62
N GLN A 49 19.62 -13.89 -16.22
CA GLN A 49 20.56 -14.95 -15.97
C GLN A 49 21.97 -14.38 -16.10
N PRO A 50 22.92 -14.73 -15.20
CA PRO A 50 24.28 -14.26 -15.34
C PRO A 50 24.74 -14.64 -16.74
N ALA A 51 25.02 -13.62 -17.56
CA ALA A 51 25.68 -13.83 -18.83
C ALA A 51 26.97 -14.59 -18.49
N ASP A 52 27.04 -15.83 -18.96
CA ASP A 52 28.28 -16.59 -18.95
C ASP A 52 29.23 -15.81 -19.85
N VAL A 53 30.02 -14.92 -19.23
CA VAL A 53 31.14 -14.27 -19.90
C VAL A 53 32.18 -15.37 -20.02
N THR A 54 31.98 -16.26 -20.99
CA THR A 54 33.05 -17.06 -21.54
C THR A 54 34.10 -16.04 -21.98
N ARG A 55 35.15 -15.91 -21.16
CA ARG A 55 36.37 -15.24 -21.57
C ARG A 55 36.90 -16.04 -22.74
N GLU A 56 36.53 -15.61 -23.93
CA GLU A 56 37.12 -16.08 -25.17
C GLU A 56 38.59 -15.70 -25.08
N LYS A 57 39.42 -16.68 -24.71
CA LYS A 57 40.85 -16.66 -24.99
C LYS A 57 40.98 -16.88 -26.50
N GLU A 58 40.57 -15.89 -27.28
CA GLU A 58 41.26 -15.68 -28.54
C GLU A 58 42.73 -15.48 -28.19
N PRO A 59 43.67 -16.21 -28.81
CA PRO A 59 45.05 -15.80 -28.78
C PRO A 59 45.07 -14.44 -29.47
N VAL A 60 45.15 -13.37 -28.68
CA VAL A 60 45.60 -12.08 -29.16
C VAL A 60 47.02 -12.35 -29.65
N GLN A 61 47.13 -12.74 -30.92
CA GLN A 61 48.36 -12.60 -31.66
C GLN A 61 48.69 -11.12 -31.52
N PRO A 62 49.83 -10.75 -30.91
CA PRO A 62 50.22 -9.36 -30.89
C PRO A 62 50.35 -8.94 -32.35
N ALA A 63 49.33 -8.24 -32.87
CA ALA A 63 49.41 -7.52 -34.12
C ALA A 63 50.70 -6.72 -34.00
N ALA A 64 51.65 -7.04 -34.87
CA ALA A 64 53.02 -6.58 -34.81
C ALA A 64 53.08 -5.07 -34.54
N LEU A 65 53.26 -4.72 -33.26
CA LEU A 65 53.91 -3.49 -32.88
C LEU A 65 55.33 -3.69 -33.37
N ALA A 66 55.65 -2.93 -34.42
CA ALA A 66 56.93 -2.87 -35.07
C ALA A 66 58.09 -3.01 -34.08
N ALA A 67 59.13 -3.73 -34.51
CA ALA A 67 60.39 -3.92 -33.82
C ALA A 67 60.86 -2.64 -33.09
N GLY A 68 60.55 -2.58 -31.80
CA GLY A 68 61.05 -1.62 -30.83
C GLY A 68 61.38 -2.42 -29.59
N LYS A 69 62.57 -2.21 -29.03
CA LYS A 69 63.03 -2.84 -27.80
C LYS A 69 61.92 -2.78 -26.74
N ALA A 70 61.64 -3.88 -26.05
CA ALA A 70 60.71 -3.86 -24.92
C ALA A 70 61.11 -2.71 -24.00
N PRO A 71 60.17 -1.82 -23.61
CA PRO A 71 60.52 -0.65 -22.83
C PRO A 71 61.21 -1.12 -21.54
N ASP A 72 62.35 -0.51 -21.21
CA ASP A 72 63.06 -0.86 -19.98
C ASP A 72 62.11 -0.61 -18.80
N GLU A 73 62.14 -1.48 -17.79
CA GLU A 73 61.24 -1.39 -16.62
C GLU A 73 61.28 0.00 -15.96
N SER A 74 62.43 0.67 -16.03
CA SER A 74 62.62 2.03 -15.51
C SER A 74 61.86 3.12 -16.30
N GLU A 75 61.66 2.95 -17.60
CA GLU A 75 60.89 3.89 -18.44
C GLU A 75 59.39 3.74 -18.20
N VAL A 76 58.94 2.49 -18.03
CA VAL A 76 57.57 2.17 -17.64
C VAL A 76 57.25 2.75 -16.26
N GLN A 77 58.16 2.60 -15.29
CA GLN A 77 57.97 3.15 -13.94
C GLN A 77 57.84 4.68 -13.95
N ARG A 78 58.70 5.39 -14.71
CA ARG A 78 58.60 6.85 -14.84
C ARG A 78 57.29 7.29 -15.48
N PHE A 79 56.89 6.61 -16.55
CA PHE A 79 55.62 6.89 -17.22
C PHE A 79 54.42 6.70 -16.28
N CYS A 80 54.35 5.56 -15.58
CA CYS A 80 53.31 5.28 -14.61
C CYS A 80 53.30 6.30 -13.47
N SER A 81 54.47 6.70 -12.95
CA SER A 81 54.55 7.68 -11.86
C SER A 81 54.06 9.08 -12.28
N ASN A 82 54.30 9.50 -13.51
CA ASN A 82 53.89 10.82 -14.00
C ASN A 82 52.37 10.91 -14.26
N ILE A 83 51.70 9.79 -14.51
CA ILE A 83 50.26 9.76 -14.85
C ILE A 83 49.40 9.33 -13.66
N ALA A 84 49.96 8.63 -12.66
CA ALA A 84 49.21 8.04 -11.56
C ALA A 84 48.34 9.04 -10.79
N ASP A 85 48.86 10.23 -10.47
CA ASP A 85 48.12 11.24 -9.70
C ASP A 85 46.98 11.84 -10.53
N ALA A 86 47.26 12.24 -11.78
CA ALA A 86 46.24 12.76 -12.69
C ALA A 86 45.12 11.74 -12.97
N ALA A 87 45.46 10.46 -13.05
CA ALA A 87 44.47 9.38 -13.20
C ALA A 87 43.61 9.21 -11.94
N ARG A 88 44.19 9.33 -10.74
CA ARG A 88 43.43 9.29 -9.47
C ARG A 88 42.51 10.48 -9.33
N ASP A 89 43.00 11.69 -9.60
CA ASP A 89 42.21 12.92 -9.51
C ASP A 89 41.01 12.87 -10.45
N ARG A 90 41.21 12.38 -11.68
CA ARG A 90 40.09 12.21 -12.63
C ARG A 90 39.09 11.18 -12.14
N ARG A 91 39.54 10.08 -11.52
CA ARG A 91 38.63 9.09 -10.91
C ARG A 91 37.84 9.68 -9.75
N TYR A 92 38.46 10.47 -8.88
CA TYR A 92 37.77 11.14 -7.79
C TYR A 92 36.79 12.21 -8.27
N ALA A 93 37.15 12.96 -9.31
CA ALA A 93 36.24 13.92 -9.92
C ALA A 93 34.97 13.24 -10.45
N LEU A 94 35.12 12.13 -11.19
CA LEU A 94 33.98 11.35 -11.68
C LEU A 94 33.12 10.80 -10.54
N GLN A 95 33.73 10.22 -9.51
CA GLN A 95 32.99 9.71 -8.36
C GLN A 95 32.25 10.82 -7.60
N ALA A 96 32.85 11.99 -7.46
CA ALA A 96 32.21 13.12 -6.82
C ALA A 96 31.02 13.65 -7.64
N GLU A 97 31.12 13.65 -8.98
CA GLU A 97 30.01 13.99 -9.86
C GLU A 97 28.89 12.95 -9.80
N GLU A 98 29.22 11.66 -9.83
CA GLU A 98 28.27 10.56 -9.66
C GLU A 98 27.53 10.69 -8.31
N LEU A 99 28.25 10.86 -7.20
CA LEU A 99 27.64 11.02 -5.88
C LEU A 99 26.71 12.24 -5.82
N LYS A 100 27.07 13.36 -6.46
CA LYS A 100 26.19 14.53 -6.55
C LYS A 100 24.92 14.25 -7.35
N GLN A 101 25.02 13.51 -8.45
CA GLN A 101 23.86 13.11 -9.26
C GLN A 101 22.95 12.16 -8.47
N LEU A 102 23.50 11.17 -7.78
CA LEU A 102 22.73 10.26 -6.93
C LEU A 102 22.05 11.02 -5.78
N GLN A 103 22.77 11.92 -5.10
CA GLN A 103 22.21 12.76 -4.04
C GLN A 103 21.04 13.61 -4.56
N ALA A 104 21.21 14.26 -5.71
CA ALA A 104 20.14 15.05 -6.33
C ALA A 104 18.90 14.20 -6.66
N GLY A 105 19.10 12.97 -7.17
CA GLY A 105 18.01 12.04 -7.45
C GLY A 105 17.29 11.55 -6.19
N ILE A 106 18.01 11.36 -5.08
CA ILE A 106 17.41 11.04 -3.78
C ILE A 106 16.60 12.23 -3.26
N ASP A 107 17.17 13.45 -3.30
CA ASP A 107 16.49 14.66 -2.82
C ASP A 107 15.21 14.95 -3.61
N GLU A 108 15.22 14.71 -4.92
CA GLU A 108 14.03 14.83 -5.77
C GLU A 108 12.94 13.83 -5.37
N ARG A 109 13.30 12.56 -5.18
CA ARG A 109 12.36 11.52 -4.73
C ARG A 109 11.81 11.79 -3.33
N MET A 110 12.67 12.26 -2.42
CA MET A 110 12.26 12.66 -1.07
C MET A 110 11.24 13.80 -1.12
N LYS A 111 11.49 14.84 -1.93
CA LYS A 111 10.52 15.93 -2.13
C LYS A 111 9.20 15.44 -2.69
N ALA A 112 9.22 14.54 -3.68
CA ALA A 112 8.01 13.96 -4.25
C ALA A 112 7.20 13.14 -3.22
N LEU A 113 7.89 12.34 -2.39
CA LEU A 113 7.25 11.56 -1.33
C LEU A 113 6.64 12.45 -0.24
N GLU A 114 7.38 13.47 0.22
CA GLU A 114 6.87 14.41 1.22
C GLU A 114 5.68 15.22 0.70
N ALA A 115 5.70 15.62 -0.57
CA ALA A 115 4.55 16.28 -1.20
C ALA A 115 3.31 15.37 -1.20
N LYS A 116 3.48 14.09 -1.59
CA LYS A 116 2.38 13.12 -1.56
C LYS A 116 1.88 12.89 -0.14
N LYS A 117 2.78 12.74 0.83
CA LYS A 117 2.42 12.59 2.24
C LYS A 117 1.61 13.79 2.74
N ALA A 118 2.04 15.01 2.43
CA ALA A 118 1.31 16.23 2.82
C ALA A 118 -0.10 16.28 2.19
N GLU A 119 -0.23 15.94 0.90
CA GLU A 119 -1.54 15.82 0.25
C GLU A 119 -2.42 14.79 0.98
N TYR A 120 -1.89 13.59 1.28
CA TYR A 120 -2.64 12.55 1.98
C TYR A 120 -3.08 12.98 3.39
N GLU A 121 -2.19 13.61 4.16
CA GLU A 121 -2.52 14.13 5.48
C GLU A 121 -3.62 15.20 5.42
N GLU A 122 -3.61 16.06 4.41
CA GLU A 122 -4.67 17.06 4.21
C GLU A 122 -6.02 16.39 3.89
N TRP A 123 -6.04 15.38 3.03
CA TRP A 123 -7.25 14.61 2.74
C TRP A 123 -7.77 13.85 3.97
N LEU A 124 -6.87 13.26 4.77
CA LEU A 124 -7.22 12.59 6.02
C LEU A 124 -7.84 13.58 7.01
N LYS A 125 -7.21 14.73 7.24
CA LYS A 125 -7.76 15.78 8.13
C LYS A 125 -9.15 16.22 7.67
N ARG A 126 -9.35 16.43 6.36
CA ARG A 126 -10.68 16.78 5.83
C ARG A 126 -11.71 15.69 6.08
N ARG A 127 -11.33 14.42 5.89
CA ARG A 127 -12.19 13.27 6.17
C ARG A 127 -12.53 13.18 7.66
N GLU A 128 -11.56 13.35 8.54
CA GLU A 128 -11.75 13.33 10.00
C GLU A 128 -12.68 14.45 10.46
N VAL A 129 -12.49 15.67 9.96
CA VAL A 129 -13.38 16.81 10.27
C VAL A 129 -14.80 16.55 9.77
N PHE A 130 -14.96 15.95 8.60
CA PHE A 130 -16.29 15.59 8.08
C PHE A 130 -16.96 14.51 8.94
N LEU A 131 -16.22 13.45 9.30
CA LEU A 131 -16.71 12.38 10.16
C LEU A 131 -17.10 12.92 11.54
N ALA A 132 -16.23 13.72 12.17
CA ALA A 132 -16.52 14.32 13.47
C ALA A 132 -17.79 15.18 13.43
N ARG A 133 -17.99 15.99 12.37
CA ARG A 133 -19.21 16.79 12.20
C ARG A 133 -20.46 15.93 12.00
N ALA A 134 -20.36 14.86 11.21
CA ALA A 134 -21.47 13.96 10.97
C ALA A 134 -21.89 13.23 12.27
N GLU A 135 -20.90 12.73 13.02
CA GLU A 135 -21.11 12.09 14.32
C GLU A 135 -21.72 13.06 15.34
N ASP A 136 -21.15 14.26 15.48
CA ASP A 136 -21.67 15.32 16.35
C ASP A 136 -23.13 15.66 16.01
N GLY A 137 -23.46 15.71 14.72
CA GLY A 137 -24.81 15.98 14.25
C GLY A 137 -25.81 14.94 14.75
N VAL A 138 -25.49 13.65 14.58
CA VAL A 138 -26.35 12.55 15.04
C VAL A 138 -26.49 12.56 16.56
N VAL A 139 -25.38 12.72 17.30
CA VAL A 139 -25.40 12.79 18.77
C VAL A 139 -26.25 13.96 19.26
N LYS A 140 -26.14 15.14 18.64
CA LYS A 140 -26.95 16.32 18.99
C LYS A 140 -28.44 16.12 18.73
N ILE A 141 -28.81 15.43 17.65
CA ILE A 141 -30.22 15.11 17.35
C ILE A 141 -30.82 14.29 18.50
N TYR A 142 -30.16 13.20 18.90
CA TYR A 142 -30.65 12.37 20.01
C TYR A 142 -30.55 13.07 21.37
N ALA A 143 -29.55 13.94 21.58
CA ALA A 143 -29.45 14.73 22.80
C ALA A 143 -30.58 15.75 22.95
N GLY A 144 -31.09 16.31 21.85
CA GLY A 144 -32.23 17.25 21.87
C GLY A 144 -33.60 16.57 21.81
N MET A 145 -33.64 15.28 21.50
CA MET A 145 -34.88 14.50 21.39
C MET A 145 -35.46 14.19 22.77
N LYS A 146 -36.79 14.04 22.84
CA LYS A 146 -37.45 13.56 24.05
C LYS A 146 -36.99 12.10 24.34
N PRO A 147 -36.68 11.73 25.60
CA PRO A 147 -36.05 10.43 25.88
C PRO A 147 -36.86 9.20 25.48
N ASP A 148 -38.19 9.25 25.61
CA ASP A 148 -39.13 8.22 25.17
C ASP A 148 -39.09 8.03 23.64
N ALA A 149 -39.13 9.12 22.88
CA ALA A 149 -39.01 9.07 21.43
C ALA A 149 -37.62 8.57 20.99
N ALA A 150 -36.55 8.99 21.68
CA ALA A 150 -35.21 8.50 21.40
C ALA A 150 -35.07 6.99 21.65
N ALA A 151 -35.64 6.50 22.75
CA ALA A 151 -35.67 5.08 23.10
C ALA A 151 -36.36 4.24 22.02
N GLU A 152 -37.55 4.63 21.58
CA GLU A 152 -38.27 3.93 20.51
C GLU A 152 -37.49 3.89 19.20
N ARG A 153 -36.83 4.99 18.83
CA ARG A 153 -36.07 5.08 17.57
C ARG A 153 -34.77 4.28 17.64
N LEU A 154 -34.04 4.35 18.75
CA LEU A 154 -32.79 3.60 18.94
C LEU A 154 -33.05 2.09 19.03
N ALA A 155 -34.21 1.66 19.54
CA ALA A 155 -34.59 0.25 19.57
C ALA A 155 -34.78 -0.37 18.17
N MET A 156 -35.10 0.44 17.15
CA MET A 156 -35.26 -0.01 15.76
C MET A 156 -34.00 0.10 14.91
N VAL A 157 -32.97 0.78 15.41
CA VAL A 157 -31.67 0.91 14.72
C VAL A 157 -30.80 -0.30 15.03
N ASN A 158 -29.77 -0.55 14.22
CA ASN A 158 -28.76 -1.56 14.53
C ASN A 158 -28.19 -1.36 15.95
N ALA A 159 -28.13 -2.45 16.72
CA ALA A 159 -27.78 -2.41 18.13
C ALA A 159 -26.35 -1.87 18.39
N GLU A 160 -25.38 -2.15 17.52
CA GLU A 160 -24.02 -1.63 17.65
C GLU A 160 -23.98 -0.12 17.43
N LEU A 161 -24.71 0.37 16.42
CA LEU A 161 -24.81 1.80 16.14
C LEU A 161 -25.54 2.55 17.26
N ALA A 162 -26.64 1.99 17.77
CA ALA A 162 -27.38 2.56 18.88
C ALA A 162 -26.52 2.62 20.16
N ALA A 163 -25.77 1.56 20.46
CA ALA A 163 -24.80 1.54 21.57
C ALA A 163 -23.71 2.61 21.38
N ALA A 164 -23.15 2.74 20.17
CA ALA A 164 -22.12 3.75 19.88
C ALA A 164 -22.65 5.19 20.04
N ILE A 165 -23.90 5.45 19.63
CA ILE A 165 -24.55 6.75 19.84
C ILE A 165 -24.71 7.01 21.35
N LEU A 166 -25.26 6.06 22.11
CA LEU A 166 -25.45 6.18 23.55
C LEU A 166 -24.13 6.41 24.31
N MET A 167 -23.04 5.78 23.88
CA MET A 167 -21.70 6.00 24.46
C MET A 167 -21.16 7.41 24.23
N LYS A 168 -21.57 8.09 23.16
CA LYS A 168 -21.18 9.48 22.86
C LYS A 168 -22.10 10.52 23.50
N LEU A 169 -23.29 10.14 23.97
CA LEU A 169 -24.19 11.02 24.72
C LEU A 169 -23.65 11.30 26.12
N ASP A 170 -24.12 12.40 26.73
CA ASP A 170 -23.91 12.62 28.16
C ASP A 170 -24.52 11.48 28.97
N SER A 171 -23.76 11.01 29.97
CA SER A 171 -24.12 9.87 30.82
C SER A 171 -25.53 9.96 31.42
N ARG A 172 -25.98 11.16 31.81
CA ARG A 172 -27.33 11.36 32.35
C ARG A 172 -28.39 11.20 31.28
N LYS A 173 -28.19 11.77 30.08
CA LYS A 173 -29.13 11.61 28.96
C LYS A 173 -29.21 10.18 28.49
N ALA A 174 -28.08 9.50 28.33
CA ALA A 174 -28.04 8.09 27.96
C ALA A 174 -28.77 7.21 29.00
N GLY A 175 -28.58 7.48 30.30
CA GLY A 175 -29.29 6.77 31.37
C GLY A 175 -30.80 6.98 31.35
N VAL A 176 -31.27 8.21 31.11
CA VAL A 176 -32.71 8.46 30.99
C VAL A 176 -33.29 7.77 29.75
N ILE A 177 -32.60 7.80 28.61
CA ILE A 177 -33.05 7.09 27.40
C ILE A 177 -33.14 5.58 27.66
N LEU A 178 -32.13 4.97 28.29
CA LEU A 178 -32.12 3.54 28.64
C LEU A 178 -33.28 3.16 29.58
N ASN A 179 -33.69 4.05 30.48
CA ASN A 179 -34.84 3.82 31.37
C ASN A 179 -36.18 3.82 30.63
N GLU A 180 -36.29 4.58 29.54
CA GLU A 180 -37.50 4.62 28.70
C GLU A 180 -37.54 3.48 27.65
N MET A 181 -36.45 2.74 27.49
CA MET A 181 -36.38 1.59 26.58
C MET A 181 -37.03 0.34 27.19
N ASP A 182 -37.39 -0.63 26.34
CA ASP A 182 -37.75 -1.96 26.80
C ASP A 182 -36.54 -2.65 27.47
N GLN A 183 -36.81 -3.51 28.45
CA GLN A 183 -35.77 -4.15 29.26
C GLN A 183 -34.79 -4.99 28.41
N LYS A 184 -35.26 -5.63 27.34
CA LYS A 184 -34.43 -6.50 26.49
C LYS A 184 -33.52 -5.67 25.58
N ALA A 185 -34.02 -4.59 24.99
CA ALA A 185 -33.21 -3.68 24.19
C ALA A 185 -32.17 -2.98 25.07
N ALA A 186 -32.58 -2.45 26.23
CA ALA A 186 -31.65 -1.81 27.18
C ALA A 186 -30.53 -2.76 27.63
N ALA A 187 -30.86 -4.01 27.96
CA ALA A 187 -29.87 -5.03 28.32
C ALA A 187 -28.92 -5.35 27.16
N THR A 188 -29.44 -5.43 25.94
CA THR A 188 -28.65 -5.71 24.72
C THR A 188 -27.65 -4.58 24.46
N LEU A 189 -28.13 -3.33 24.45
CA LEU A 189 -27.26 -2.16 24.21
C LEU A 189 -26.21 -2.03 25.31
N THR A 190 -26.60 -2.19 26.58
CA THR A 190 -25.66 -2.14 27.71
C THR A 190 -24.61 -3.25 27.62
N GLY A 191 -24.98 -4.44 27.17
CA GLY A 191 -24.06 -5.55 26.93
C GLY A 191 -23.01 -5.22 25.86
N ILE A 192 -23.42 -4.60 24.75
CA ILE A 192 -22.52 -4.13 23.69
C ILE A 192 -21.60 -3.01 24.19
N MET A 193 -22.14 -2.05 24.95
CA MET A 193 -21.34 -0.97 25.54
C MET A 193 -20.28 -1.51 26.50
N ALA A 194 -20.64 -2.51 27.32
CA ALA A 194 -19.72 -3.16 28.26
C ALA A 194 -18.67 -4.02 27.54
N SER A 195 -19.01 -4.69 26.44
CA SER A 195 -18.02 -5.43 25.64
C SER A 195 -17.07 -4.49 24.92
N ALA A 196 -17.55 -3.38 24.36
CA ALA A 196 -16.73 -2.35 23.72
C ALA A 196 -15.77 -1.65 24.71
N ALA A 197 -16.15 -1.53 25.98
CA ALA A 197 -15.27 -1.00 27.03
C ALA A 197 -14.16 -1.99 27.46
N ARG A 198 -14.29 -3.27 27.11
CA ARG A 198 -13.31 -4.31 27.46
C ARG A 198 -12.09 -4.17 26.54
N ARG A 199 -10.96 -3.76 27.09
CA ARG A 199 -9.65 -3.67 26.41
C ARG A 199 -8.99 -5.03 26.13
N VAL A 200 -9.77 -6.10 25.96
CA VAL A 200 -9.23 -7.45 25.73
C VAL A 200 -9.40 -7.78 24.26
N ASP A 201 -8.29 -7.81 23.53
CA ASP A 201 -8.21 -8.44 22.21
C ASP A 201 -8.72 -9.88 22.33
N PRO A 202 -9.68 -10.32 21.48
CA PRO A 202 -10.03 -11.73 21.41
C PRO A 202 -8.84 -12.48 20.80
N SER A 203 -8.08 -13.16 21.65
CA SER A 203 -7.13 -14.21 21.26
C SER A 203 -7.84 -15.43 20.71
#